data_AF-A0A7W1DLC5-F1
#
_entry.id   AF-A0A7W1DLC5-F1
#
_cell.length_a   1.000
_cell.length_b   1.000
_cell.length_c   1.000
_cell.angle_alpha   90.00
_cell.angle_beta   90.00
_cell.angle_gamma   90.00
#
_symmetry.space_group_name_H-M   'P 1'
#
loop_
_entity.id
_entity.type
_entity.pdbx_description
1 polymer ?
#
loop_
_entity_poly.entity_id
_entity_poly.type
_entity_poly.pdbx_seq_one_letter_code
_entity_poly.pdbx_strand_id
1 'polypeptide(L)' 'MSGIRVELFVSGTNLLNTVNHIGYSGVMTSRFFAQPTAAMAARRIDVGVRMGF' A
#
# COMPACT_ATOMS: atom_id res chain seq x y z
N MET A 1 0.55 38.57 -6.52
CA MET A 1 -0.80 38.14 -6.08
C MET A 1 -0.70 36.63 -5.86
N SER A 2 -0.46 36.18 -4.63
CA SER A 2 -0.51 34.74 -4.33
C SER A 2 -1.99 34.41 -4.13
N GLY A 3 -2.51 33.54 -5.00
CA GLY A 3 -3.90 33.13 -5.01
C GLY A 3 -4.05 31.78 -4.33
N ILE A 4 -5.23 31.51 -3.77
CA ILE A 4 -5.55 30.18 -3.26
C ILE A 4 -5.48 29.18 -4.42
N ARG A 5 -4.72 28.10 -4.24
CA ARG A 5 -4.65 26.97 -5.17
C ARG A 5 -5.32 25.75 -4.56
N VAL A 6 -6.22 25.13 -5.31
CA VAL A 6 -6.88 23.87 -4.95
C VAL A 6 -6.53 22.83 -6.02
N GLU A 7 -6.02 21.68 -5.60
CA GLU A 7 -5.66 20.55 -6.46
C GLU A 7 -6.40 19.30 -6.02
N LEU A 8 -7.03 18.59 -6.96
CA LEU A 8 -7.56 17.25 -6.74
C LEU A 8 -6.49 16.22 -7.11
N PHE A 9 -6.36 15.16 -6.32
CA PHE A 9 -5.46 14.06 -6.64
C PHE A 9 -6.14 12.71 -6.45
N VAL A 10 -5.68 11.75 -7.25
CA VAL A 10 -5.99 10.33 -7.11
C VAL A 10 -4.66 9.58 -7.07
N SER A 11 -4.48 8.71 -6.08
CA SER A 11 -3.34 7.80 -6.02
C SER A 11 -3.83 6.38 -5.80
N GLY A 12 -3.10 5.39 -6.31
CA GLY A 12 -3.46 4.00 -6.12
C GLY A 12 -2.26 3.12 -5.82
N THR A 13 -2.46 2.11 -4.98
CA THR A 13 -1.49 1.05 -4.69
C THR A 13 -2.12 -0.31 -4.94
N ASN A 14 -1.30 -1.28 -5.36
CA ASN A 14 -1.74 -2.61 -5.75
C ASN A 14 -2.89 -2.58 -6.79
N LEU A 15 -2.68 -1.87 -7.91
CA LEU A 15 -3.70 -1.62 -8.93
C LEU A 15 -4.26 -2.92 -9.54
N LEU A 16 -3.41 -3.93 -9.68
CA LEU A 16 -3.77 -5.24 -10.22
C LEU A 16 -4.38 -6.18 -9.18
N ASN A 17 -4.47 -5.74 -7.91
CA ASN A 17 -4.95 -6.55 -6.79
C ASN A 17 -4.22 -7.89 -6.63
N THR A 18 -2.90 -7.90 -6.91
CA THR A 18 -2.04 -9.07 -6.74
C THR A 18 -1.77 -9.30 -5.25
N VAL A 19 -1.86 -10.55 -4.81
CA VAL A 19 -1.50 -10.92 -3.44
C VAL A 19 0.01 -11.06 -3.34
N ASN A 20 0.64 -10.17 -2.59
CA ASN A 20 2.06 -10.25 -2.25
C ASN A 20 2.20 -10.85 -0.85
N HIS A 21 2.67 -12.09 -0.78
CA HIS A 21 2.86 -12.82 0.46
C HIS A 21 4.11 -12.32 1.24
N ILE A 22 3.99 -12.22 2.56
CA ILE A 22 5.05 -11.74 3.46
C ILE A 22 5.03 -12.51 4.79
N GLY A 23 5.96 -12.19 5.69
CA GLY A 23 6.01 -12.78 7.03
C GLY A 23 6.55 -14.21 7.05
N TYR A 24 7.60 -14.48 6.28
CA TYR A 24 8.27 -15.78 6.25
C TYR A 24 9.17 -15.95 7.48
N SER A 25 9.18 -17.16 8.06
CA SER A 25 10.19 -17.54 9.05
C SER A 25 11.41 -18.14 8.36
N GLY A 26 12.62 -17.64 8.69
CA GLY A 26 13.89 -18.19 8.21
C GLY A 26 14.45 -19.35 9.08
N VAL A 27 13.77 -19.71 10.16
CA VAL A 27 14.23 -20.76 11.08
C VAL A 27 13.75 -22.11 10.57
N MET A 28 14.68 -22.98 10.14
CA MET A 28 14.37 -24.27 9.52
C MET A 28 13.54 -25.23 10.38
N THR A 29 13.63 -25.11 11.71
CA THR A 29 12.88 -25.94 12.66
C THR A 29 11.48 -25.38 12.96
N SER A 30 11.14 -24.19 12.47
CA SER A 30 9.83 -23.58 12.65
C SER A 30 8.78 -24.26 11.79
N ARG A 31 7.56 -24.44 12.33
CA ARG A 31 6.39 -24.88 11.55
C ARG A 31 6.00 -23.93 10.42
N PHE A 32 6.49 -22.70 10.46
CA PHE A 32 6.24 -21.65 9.45
C PHE A 32 7.46 -21.41 8.55
N PHE A 33 8.45 -22.31 8.56
CA PHE A 33 9.61 -22.17 7.70
C PHE A 33 9.21 -22.13 6.23
N ALA A 34 9.69 -21.10 5.51
CA ALA A 34 9.36 -20.84 4.10
C ALA A 34 7.85 -20.74 3.79
N GLN A 35 6.99 -20.61 4.80
CA GLN A 35 5.55 -20.42 4.64
C GLN A 35 5.18 -18.96 4.92
N PRO A 36 4.36 -18.33 4.08
CA PRO A 36 3.89 -16.98 4.34
C PRO A 36 2.84 -16.99 5.46
N THR A 37 2.97 -16.05 6.39
CA THR A 37 2.01 -15.91 7.51
C THR A 37 1.16 -14.65 7.40
N ALA A 38 1.45 -13.77 6.43
CA ALA A 38 0.71 -12.55 6.17
C ALA A 38 0.71 -12.19 4.67
N ALA A 39 -0.12 -11.23 4.31
CA ALA A 39 -0.15 -10.62 2.99
C ALA A 39 0.03 -9.10 3.11
N MET A 40 0.63 -8.47 2.10
CA MET A 40 0.62 -7.01 1.99
C MET A 40 -0.79 -6.47 1.76
N ALA A 41 -0.94 -5.15 1.87
CA ALA A 41 -2.20 -4.46 1.66
C ALA A 41 -2.82 -4.79 0.28
N ALA A 42 -4.14 -4.96 0.29
CA ALA A 42 -4.95 -5.13 -0.92
C ALA A 42 -4.96 -3.85 -1.78
N ARG A 43 -5.61 -3.91 -2.95
CA ARG A 43 -5.85 -2.73 -3.80
C ARG A 43 -6.45 -1.60 -2.99
N ARG A 44 -5.81 -0.42 -3.07
CA ARG A 44 -6.28 0.81 -2.44
C ARG A 44 -6.23 1.94 -3.46
N ILE A 45 -7.30 2.71 -3.52
CA ILE A 45 -7.39 3.96 -4.27
C ILE A 45 -7.71 5.06 -3.28
N ASP A 46 -6.86 6.08 -3.26
CA ASP A 46 -7.00 7.28 -2.44
C ASP A 46 -7.38 8.45 -3.34
N VAL A 47 -8.34 9.24 -2.89
CA VAL A 47 -8.77 10.47 -3.54
C VAL A 47 -8.67 11.58 -2.52
N GLY A 48 -8.09 12.72 -2.91
CA GLY A 48 -7.92 13.82 -1.98
C GLY A 48 -7.82 15.18 -2.64
N VAL A 49 -7.77 16.18 -1.76
CA VAL A 49 -7.67 17.59 -2.12
C VAL A 49 -6.46 18.19 -1.43
N ARG A 50 -5.64 18.95 -2.16
CA ARG A 50 -4.53 19.73 -1.64
C ARG A 50 -4.84 21.21 -1.80
N MET A 51 -4.70 21.98 -0.72
CA MET A 51 -4.89 23.44 -0.71
C MET A 51 -3.55 24.13 -0.42
N GLY A 52 -3.27 25.23 -1.13
CA GLY A 52 -2.05 26.04 -0.96
C GLY A 52 -2.31 27.54 -1.22
N PHE A 53 -1.36 28.37 -0.84
CA PHE A 53 -1.40 29.84 -0.94
C PHE A 53 -0.09 30.39 -1.48
#